data_AF-A0A6N2YSB8-F1
#
_entry.id   AF-A0A6N2YSB8-F1
#
_cell.length_a   1.000
_cell.length_b   1.000
_cell.length_c   1.000
_cell.angle_alpha   90.00
_cell.angle_beta   90.00
_cell.angle_gamma   90.00
#
_symmetry.space_group_name_H-M   'P 1'
#
loop_
_entity.id
_entity.type
_entity.pdbx_description
1 polymer ?
#
loop_
_entity_poly.entity_id
_entity_poly.type
_entity_poly.pdbx_seq_one_letter_code
_entity_poly.pdbx_strand_id
1 'polypeptide(L)' 'MKKCKYCNKELTENYFENKIGIFCSEDHFNKYLDRLSDKEYVEIQNKFCVCSDD' A
#
# COMPACT_ATOMS: atom_id res chain seq x y z
N MET A 1 9.43 4.50 -13.61
CA MET A 1 8.40 3.49 -13.92
C MET A 1 7.67 3.12 -12.65
N LYS A 2 6.33 3.21 -12.64
CA LYS A 2 5.52 2.82 -11.48
C LYS A 2 5.46 1.29 -11.44
N LYS A 3 5.54 0.69 -10.26
CA LYS A 3 5.45 -0.77 -10.07
C LYS A 3 4.43 -1.10 -9.00
N CYS A 4 3.69 -2.17 -9.20
CA CYS A 4 2.75 -2.66 -8.20
C CYS A 4 3.51 -3.18 -6.98
N LYS A 5 3.23 -2.65 -5.78
CA LYS A 5 3.88 -3.12 -4.54
C LYS A 5 3.60 -4.58 -4.20
N TYR A 6 2.51 -5.16 -4.70
CA TYR A 6 2.15 -6.55 -4.44
C TYR A 6 2.84 -7.54 -5.39
N CYS A 7 2.72 -7.34 -6.71
CA CYS A 7 3.19 -8.28 -7.72
C CYS A 7 4.44 -7.82 -8.47
N ASN A 8 5.00 -6.65 -8.15
CA ASN A 8 6.17 -6.03 -8.80
C ASN A 8 6.05 -5.79 -10.31
N LYS A 9 4.86 -5.99 -10.89
CA LYS A 9 4.59 -5.71 -12.30
C LYS A 9 4.75 -4.21 -12.57
N GLU A 10 5.37 -3.88 -13.69
CA GLU A 10 5.44 -2.52 -14.19
C GLU A 10 4.05 -2.02 -14.61
N LEU A 11 3.76 -0.77 -14.26
CA LEU A 11 2.50 -0.11 -14.49
C LEU A 11 2.74 1.06 -15.43
N THR A 12 2.14 0.99 -16.61
CA THR A 12 2.21 2.00 -17.66
C THR A 12 0.99 2.92 -17.65
N GLU A 13 -0.19 2.38 -17.37
CA GLU A 13 -1.47 3.09 -17.35
C GLU A 13 -2.48 2.37 -16.45
N ASN A 14 -3.54 3.06 -16.01
CA ASN A 14 -4.65 2.53 -15.19
C ASN A 14 -4.20 1.77 -13.93
N TYR A 15 -3.56 2.50 -13.00
CA TYR A 15 -3.15 1.98 -11.70
C TYR A 15 -3.96 2.59 -10.56
N PHE A 16 -4.09 1.82 -9.48
CA PHE A 16 -4.65 2.28 -8.22
C PHE A 16 -3.53 2.87 -7.36
N GLU A 17 -3.55 4.17 -7.11
CA GLU A 17 -2.58 4.87 -6.26
C GLU A 17 -3.27 5.36 -5.00
N ASN A 18 -2.67 5.04 -3.86
CA ASN A 18 -3.08 5.55 -2.55
C ASN A 18 -1.83 5.95 -1.75
N LYS A 19 -2.04 6.44 -0.52
CA LYS A 19 -0.92 6.89 0.33
C LYS A 19 0.05 5.76 0.75
N ILE A 20 -0.34 4.48 0.62
CA ILE A 20 0.50 3.32 0.95
C ILE A 20 1.39 2.94 -0.24
N GLY A 21 0.88 3.11 -1.46
CA GLY A 21 1.64 2.89 -2.68
C GLY A 21 0.77 2.73 -3.92
N ILE A 22 1.36 2.12 -4.94
CA ILE A 22 0.77 1.96 -6.26
C ILE A 22 0.51 0.47 -6.50
N PHE A 23 -0.67 0.15 -7.01
CA PHE A 23 -1.16 -1.21 -7.21
C PHE A 23 -1.83 -1.36 -8.58
N CYS A 24 -1.88 -2.60 -9.08
CA CYS A 24 -2.65 -2.91 -10.30
C CYS A 24 -4.14 -2.63 -10.13
N SER A 25 -4.67 -2.81 -8.92
CA SER A 25 -6.08 -2.73 -8.58
C SER A 25 -6.25 -2.65 -7.06
N GLU A 26 -7.46 -2.36 -6.60
CA GLU A 26 -7.82 -2.41 -5.18
C GLU A 26 -7.69 -3.84 -4.61
N ASP A 27 -7.96 -4.89 -5.39
CA ASP A 27 -7.72 -6.30 -4.98
C ASP A 27 -6.25 -6.55 -4.61
N HIS A 28 -5.31 -6.03 -5.41
CA HIS A 28 -3.88 -6.14 -5.10
C HIS A 28 -3.48 -5.33 -3.87
N PHE A 29 -4.17 -4.22 -3.60
CA PHE A 29 -3.98 -3.47 -2.37
C PHE A 29 -4.44 -4.28 -1.15
N ASN A 30 -5.63 -4.88 -1.19
CA ASN A 30 -6.14 -5.71 -0.11
C ASN A 30 -5.24 -6.93 0.16
N LYS A 31 -4.79 -7.62 -0.90
CA LYS A 31 -3.83 -8.74 -0.77
C LYS A 31 -2.47 -8.31 -0.24
N TYR A 32 -2.04 -7.09 -0.55
CA TYR A 32 -0.82 -6.54 0.05
C TYR A 32 -1.00 -6.35 1.55
N LEU A 33 -2.12 -5.75 1.99
CA LEU A 33 -2.41 -5.57 3.41
C LEU A 33 -2.48 -6.90 4.17
N ASP A 34 -3.10 -7.92 3.59
CA ASP A 34 -3.21 -9.26 4.16
C ASP A 34 -1.85 -9.97 4.33
N ARG A 35 -0.86 -9.63 3.50
CA ARG A 35 0.51 -10.19 3.59
C ARG A 35 1.40 -9.48 4.61
N LEU A 36 0.96 -8.36 5.16
CA LEU A 36 1.76 -7.63 6.13
C LEU A 36 1.75 -8.38 7.47
N SER A 37 2.90 -8.43 8.11
CA SER A 37 2.96 -8.78 9.52
C SER A 37 2.25 -7.71 10.36
N ASP A 38 1.77 -8.06 11.56
CA ASP A 38 1.09 -7.12 12.46
C ASP A 38 1.89 -5.83 12.68
N LYS A 39 3.21 -5.94 12.83
CA LYS A 39 4.10 -4.77 12.99
C LYS A 39 4.07 -3.84 11.77
N GLU A 40 4.21 -4.39 10.57
CA GLU A 40 4.19 -3.63 9.32
C GLU A 40 2.82 -2.96 9.11
N TYR A 41 1.75 -3.68 9.40
CA TYR A 41 0.39 -3.14 9.32
C TYR A 41 0.19 -1.98 10.31
N VAL A 42 0.65 -2.13 11.56
CA VAL A 42 0.60 -1.08 12.59
C VAL A 42 1.43 0.14 12.16
N GLU A 43 2.63 -0.03 11.61
CA GLU A 43 3.44 1.09 11.12
C GLU A 43 2.75 1.85 9.98
N ILE A 44 2.08 1.13 9.08
CA ILE A 44 1.30 1.73 8.00
C ILE A 44 0.10 2.50 8.58
N GLN A 45 -0.64 1.91 9.53
CA GLN A 45 -1.76 2.58 10.20
C GLN A 45 -1.30 3.81 10.97
N ASN A 46 -0.15 3.75 11.67
CA ASN A 46 0.43 4.88 12.38
C ASN A 46 0.81 6.05 11.45
N LYS A 47 1.19 5.79 10.20
CA LYS A 47 1.41 6.86 9.20
C LYS A 47 0.11 7.55 8.76
N PHE A 48 -1.05 6.95 9.00
CA PHE A 48 -2.36 7.53 8.73
C PHE A 48 -3.07 8.03 9.99
N CYS A 49 -2.67 7.53 11.16
CA CYS A 49 -3.20 7.95 12.43
C CYS A 49 -2.74 9.38 12.71
N VAL A 50 -3.71 10.28 12.86
CA VAL A 50 -3.49 11.72 13.11
C VAL A 50 -3.18 11.99 14.60
N CYS A 51 -2.80 10.96 15.35
CA CYS A 51 -2.47 10.99 16.77
C CYS A 51 -1.00 10.57 16.93
N SER A 52 -0.05 11.38 17.36
CA SER A 52 -0.04 12.79 17.75
C SER A 52 1.36 13.32 17.47
N ASP A 53 1.41 14.53 16.94
CA ASP A 53 2.46 15.49 17.26
C ASP A 53 2.36 15.74 18.78
N ASP A 54 3.34 15.25 19.53
CA ASP A 54 3.74 15.79 20.85
C ASP A 54 5.26 15.96 20.84
#